data_AF-A0A1S1T6F1-F1
#
_entry.id   AF-A0A1S1T6F1-F1
#
_cell.length_a   1.000
_cell.length_b   1.000
_cell.length_c   1.000
_cell.angle_alpha   90.00
_cell.angle_beta   90.00
_cell.angle_gamma   90.00
#
_symmetry.space_group_name_H-M   'P 1'
#
loop_
_entity.id
_entity.type
_entity.pdbx_description
1 polymer ?
#
loop_
_entity_poly.entity_id
_entity_poly.type
_entity_poly.pdbx_seq_one_letter_code
_entity_poly.pdbx_strand_id
1 'polypeptide(L)'
;MRHARGIDLVPESRSINPERGIGHLRLADLGEEQILGARCAACDYRNWVNRWEIAGRFGSEGTLDELRPMLRCSRCNNKGNNGWRLGRIDRDSEWVDVQSVPHRSRV
;
A
#
# COMPACT_ATOMS: atom_id res chain seq x y z
N MET A 1 5.55 21.08 -33.44
CA MET A 1 5.16 19.65 -33.39
C MET A 1 4.84 19.29 -31.95
N ARG A 2 3.57 19.03 -31.65
CA ARG A 2 3.08 18.71 -30.29
C ARG A 2 3.35 17.23 -30.05
N HIS A 3 4.34 16.90 -29.22
CA HIS A 3 4.56 15.53 -28.78
C HIS A 3 3.35 15.12 -27.93
N ALA A 4 2.49 14.26 -28.48
CA ALA A 4 1.45 13.61 -27.70
C ALA A 4 2.15 12.80 -26.59
N ARG A 5 1.91 13.15 -25.33
CA ARG A 5 2.33 12.33 -24.18
C ARG A 5 1.46 11.08 -24.22
N GLY A 6 1.98 10.01 -24.80
CA GLY A 6 1.31 8.71 -24.82
C GLY A 6 1.00 8.28 -23.39
N ILE A 7 -0.26 7.94 -23.13
CA ILE A 7 -0.65 7.29 -21.88
C ILE A 7 -0.40 5.80 -22.10
N ASP A 8 0.63 5.25 -21.48
CA ASP A 8 0.89 3.81 -21.52
C ASP A 8 -0.12 3.07 -20.64
N LEU A 9 -0.77 2.07 -21.25
CA LEU A 9 -1.64 1.13 -20.53
C LEU A 9 -0.75 0.15 -19.79
N VAL A 10 -0.62 0.33 -18.47
CA VAL A 10 0.03 -0.67 -17.62
C VAL A 10 -0.86 -1.91 -17.50
N PRO A 11 -0.26 -3.13 -17.47
CA PRO A 11 -1.02 -4.37 -17.30
C PRO A 11 -1.92 -4.33 -16.06
N GLU A 12 -3.10 -4.94 -16.18
CA GLU A 12 -4.13 -4.99 -15.13
C GLU A 12 -3.59 -5.46 -13.77
N SER A 13 -2.62 -6.39 -13.78
CA SER A 13 -1.97 -6.94 -12.59
C SER A 13 -1.23 -5.91 -11.73
N ARG A 14 -0.90 -4.72 -12.26
CA ARG A 14 -0.30 -3.61 -11.50
C ARG A 14 -1.29 -2.47 -11.22
N SER A 15 -2.53 -2.61 -11.67
CA SER A 15 -3.55 -1.59 -11.53
C SER A 15 -4.26 -1.72 -10.18
N ILE A 16 -4.42 -0.61 -9.46
CA ILE A 16 -5.19 -0.60 -8.21
C ILE A 16 -6.66 -0.76 -8.59
N ASN A 17 -7.21 -1.96 -8.41
CA ASN A 17 -8.63 -2.20 -8.58
C ASN A 17 -9.40 -1.47 -7.45
N PRO A 18 -10.24 -0.46 -7.76
CA PRO A 18 -10.91 0.35 -6.74
C PRO A 18 -11.94 -0.42 -5.91
N GLU A 19 -12.48 -1.53 -6.42
CA GLU A 19 -13.45 -2.37 -5.70
C GLU A 19 -12.77 -3.33 -4.72
N ARG A 20 -11.63 -3.91 -5.11
CA ARG A 20 -10.82 -4.81 -4.29
C ARG A 20 -9.84 -4.10 -3.37
N GLY A 21 -9.52 -2.83 -3.65
CA GLY A 21 -8.44 -2.11 -2.99
C GLY A 21 -7.08 -2.78 -3.24
N ILE A 22 -6.08 -2.45 -2.41
CA ILE A 22 -4.70 -2.94 -2.59
C ILE A 22 -4.43 -4.32 -1.96
N GLY A 23 -5.40 -4.89 -1.24
CA GLY A 23 -5.18 -6.10 -0.43
C GLY A 23 -4.74 -7.33 -1.21
N HIS A 24 -5.14 -7.45 -2.48
CA HIS A 24 -4.81 -8.58 -3.35
C HIS A 24 -3.42 -8.52 -3.97
N LEU A 25 -2.71 -7.39 -3.85
CA LEU A 25 -1.36 -7.24 -4.40
C LEU A 25 -0.37 -8.03 -3.55
N ARG A 26 0.55 -8.74 -4.20
CA ARG A 26 1.72 -9.33 -3.52
C ARG A 26 2.80 -8.29 -3.35
N LEU A 27 3.71 -8.50 -2.39
CA LEU A 27 4.89 -7.66 -2.27
C LEU A 27 5.74 -7.68 -3.55
N ALA A 28 5.81 -8.83 -4.23
CA ALA A 28 6.49 -9.00 -5.51
C ALA A 28 5.87 -8.20 -6.68
N ASP A 29 4.57 -7.86 -6.60
CA ASP A 29 3.87 -7.13 -7.66
C ASP A 29 4.07 -5.61 -7.55
N LEU A 30 4.64 -5.13 -6.44
CA LEU A 30 4.86 -3.70 -6.22
C LEU A 30 5.98 -3.18 -7.14
N GLY A 31 5.65 -2.18 -7.95
CA GLY A 31 6.59 -1.49 -8.85
C GLY A 31 7.73 -0.79 -8.10
N GLU A 32 8.85 -0.52 -8.78
CA GLU A 32 10.02 0.13 -8.17
C GLU A 32 9.72 1.55 -7.68
N GLU A 33 8.78 2.24 -8.33
CA GLU A 33 8.31 3.55 -7.89
C GLU A 33 7.26 3.49 -6.78
N GLN A 34 6.83 2.30 -6.33
CA GLN A 34 5.79 2.15 -5.32
C GLN A 34 6.38 1.95 -3.93
N ILE A 35 5.96 2.81 -2.99
CA ILE A 35 6.28 2.66 -1.57
C ILE A 35 5.09 2.07 -0.82
N LEU A 36 5.40 1.25 0.18
CA LEU A 36 4.41 0.60 1.04
C LEU A 36 4.38 1.30 2.39
N GLY A 37 3.20 1.69 2.84
CA GLY A 37 2.98 2.29 4.16
C GLY A 37 1.93 1.54 4.95
N ALA A 38 1.90 1.76 6.26
CA ALA A 38 0.90 1.20 7.16
C ALA A 38 0.20 2.32 7.95
N ARG A 39 -1.08 2.12 8.25
CA ARG A 39 -1.93 3.00 9.06
C ARG A 39 -2.50 2.21 10.23
N CYS A 40 -2.39 2.77 11.43
CA CYS A 40 -3.10 2.25 12.59
C CYS A 40 -4.57 2.68 12.58
N ALA A 41 -5.50 1.74 12.75
CA ALA A 41 -6.92 2.08 12.89
C ALA A 41 -7.29 2.72 14.23
N ALA A 42 -6.48 2.52 15.29
CA ALA A 42 -6.79 3.02 16.63
C ALA A 42 -6.30 4.45 16.87
N CYS A 43 -5.06 4.77 16.48
CA CYS A 43 -4.44 6.08 16.76
C CYS A 43 -4.07 6.89 15.50
N ASP A 44 -4.49 6.43 14.33
CA ASP A 44 -4.19 7.02 13.02
C ASP A 44 -2.69 7.17 12.69
N TYR A 45 -1.80 6.57 13.49
CA TYR A 45 -0.38 6.62 13.22
C TYR A 45 -0.05 5.97 11.88
N ARG A 46 0.71 6.71 11.06
CA ARG A 46 1.10 6.33 9.70
C ARG A 46 2.61 6.26 9.62
N ASN A 47 3.13 5.24 8.95
CA ASN A 47 4.56 5.13 8.68
C ASN A 47 4.82 4.37 7.39
N TRP A 48 5.92 4.71 6.71
CA TRP A 48 6.45 3.90 5.62
C TRP A 48 7.08 2.63 6.18
N VAL A 49 6.94 1.54 5.43
CA VAL A 49 7.55 0.26 5.76
C VAL A 49 8.49 -0.16 4.64
N ASN A 50 9.58 -0.83 5.01
CA ASN A 50 10.49 -1.38 4.03
C ASN A 50 9.92 -2.70 3.49
N ARG A 51 9.45 -2.69 2.24
CA ARG A 51 8.90 -3.88 1.59
C ARG A 51 9.91 -5.04 1.53
N TRP A 52 11.20 -4.75 1.38
CA TRP A 52 12.24 -5.77 1.27
C TRP A 52 12.51 -6.44 2.61
N GLU A 53 12.44 -5.67 3.72
CA GLU A 53 12.52 -6.24 5.07
C GLU A 53 11.32 -7.16 5.35
N ILE A 54 10.12 -6.75 4.95
CA ILE A 54 8.91 -7.57 5.10
C ILE A 54 9.03 -8.83 4.24
N ALA A 55 9.43 -8.71 2.97
CA ALA A 55 9.62 -9.84 2.08
C ALA A 55 10.70 -10.81 2.58
N GLY A 56 11.78 -10.31 3.19
CA GLY A 56 12.80 -11.15 3.81
C GLY A 56 12.32 -11.93 5.02
N ARG A 57 11.30 -11.42 5.76
CA ARG A 57 10.74 -12.08 6.94
C ARG A 57 9.56 -13.00 6.63
N PHE A 58 8.72 -12.63 5.68
CA PHE A 58 7.42 -13.27 5.43
C PHE A 58 7.26 -13.81 4.00
N GLY A 59 8.26 -13.61 3.13
CA GLY A 59 8.21 -13.97 1.72
C GLY A 59 7.65 -12.85 0.83
N SER A 60 8.02 -12.85 -0.46
CA SER A 60 7.57 -11.86 -1.45
C SER A 60 6.21 -12.19 -2.08
N GLU A 61 5.81 -13.45 -2.02
CA GLU A 61 4.62 -13.98 -2.69
C GLU A 61 3.33 -13.75 -1.89
N GLY A 62 3.45 -13.42 -0.60
CA GLY A 62 2.30 -13.11 0.25
C GLY A 62 1.60 -11.83 -0.19
N THR A 63 0.28 -11.88 -0.21
CA THR A 63 -0.58 -10.71 -0.48
C THR A 63 -0.63 -9.77 0.71
N LEU A 64 -0.93 -8.50 0.46
CA LEU A 64 -1.09 -7.50 1.52
C LEU A 64 -2.20 -7.89 2.52
N ASP A 65 -3.29 -8.53 2.09
CA ASP A 65 -4.34 -8.98 3.01
C ASP A 65 -3.88 -10.11 3.94
N GLU A 66 -3.08 -11.05 3.45
CA GLU A 66 -2.47 -12.11 4.28
C GLU A 66 -1.48 -11.54 5.31
N LEU A 67 -0.77 -10.47 4.95
CA LEU A 67 0.18 -9.80 5.83
C LEU A 67 -0.50 -8.79 6.79
N ARG A 68 -1.73 -8.36 6.49
CA ARG A 68 -2.44 -7.33 7.27
C ARG A 68 -2.65 -7.71 8.75
N PRO A 69 -3.00 -8.95 9.13
CA PRO A 69 -3.13 -9.36 10.53
C PRO A 69 -1.82 -9.26 11.34
N MET A 70 -0.67 -9.22 10.65
CA MET A 70 0.65 -9.12 11.30
C MET A 70 1.01 -7.67 11.65
N LEU A 71 0.22 -6.68 11.20
CA LEU A 71 0.44 -5.28 11.49
C LEU A 71 0.21 -4.97 12.97
N ARG A 72 1.24 -4.45 13.62
CA ARG A 72 1.19 -3.94 15.00
C ARG A 72 1.62 -2.49 15.04
N CYS A 73 0.79 -1.63 15.64
CA CYS A 73 1.16 -0.23 15.84
C CYS A 73 2.24 -0.12 16.92
N SER A 74 3.37 0.53 16.61
CA SER A 74 4.43 0.78 17.58
C SER A 74 4.11 1.89 18.59
N ARG A 75 3.11 2.76 18.32
CA ARG A 75 2.71 3.84 19.23
C ARG A 75 1.66 3.43 20.26
N CYS A 76 0.56 2.82 19.82
CA CYS A 76 -0.55 2.46 20.71
C CYS A 76 -0.69 0.94 20.93
N ASN A 77 0.23 0.15 20.39
CA ASN A 77 0.25 -1.31 20.51
C ASN A 77 -0.94 -2.05 19.86
N ASN A 78 -1.79 -1.36 19.09
CA ASN A 78 -2.94 -1.97 18.43
C ASN A 78 -2.52 -3.04 17.40
N LYS A 79 -3.17 -4.20 17.46
CA LYS A 79 -2.94 -5.36 16.58
C LYS A 79 -4.11 -5.64 15.62
N GLY A 80 -5.26 -4.97 15.79
CA GLY A 80 -6.48 -5.25 15.02
C GLY A 80 -6.78 -4.16 13.99
N ASN A 81 -7.34 -4.54 12.85
CA ASN A 81 -7.85 -3.62 11.82
C ASN A 81 -6.86 -2.57 11.29
N ASN A 82 -5.55 -2.76 11.48
CA ASN A 82 -4.55 -1.91 10.84
C ASN A 82 -4.59 -2.10 9.32
N GLY A 83 -4.25 -1.05 8.58
CA GLY A 83 -4.38 -1.03 7.11
C GLY A 83 -3.08 -0.75 6.40
N TRP A 84 -2.94 -1.27 5.19
CA TRP A 84 -1.89 -0.88 4.25
C TRP A 84 -2.27 0.39 3.50
N ARG A 85 -1.25 1.10 3.02
CA ARG A 85 -1.34 2.18 2.04
C ARG A 85 -0.23 1.97 1.01
N LEU A 86 -0.50 2.38 -0.22
CA LEU A 86 0.56 2.57 -1.20
C LEU A 86 0.89 4.06 -1.30
N GLY A 87 2.08 4.34 -1.82
CA GLY A 87 2.53 5.66 -2.24
C GLY A 87 3.27 5.52 -3.57
N ARG A 88 3.66 6.64 -4.17
CA ARG A 88 4.62 6.66 -5.27
C ARG A 88 5.86 7.47 -4.85
N ILE A 89 7.02 7.06 -5.33
CA ILE A 89 8.27 7.82 -5.24
C ILE A 89 8.28 8.76 -6.44
N ASP A 90 7.83 10.00 -6.25
CA ASP A 90 8.04 11.08 -7.21
C ASP A 90 9.30 11.89 -6.83
N ARG A 91 9.83 12.72 -7.74
CA ARG A 91 11.06 13.48 -7.50
C ARG A 91 10.96 14.47 -6.32
N ASP A 92 9.75 14.83 -5.91
CA ASP A 92 9.48 15.69 -4.77
C ASP A 92 9.09 14.91 -3.50
N SER A 93 8.71 13.62 -3.61
CA SER A 93 8.55 12.61 -2.54
C SER A 93 8.02 13.14 -1.20
N GLU A 94 7.11 14.10 -1.24
CA GLU A 94 6.26 14.45 -0.11
C GLU A 94 5.03 13.56 -0.17
N TRP A 95 4.77 12.81 0.91
CA TRP A 95 3.56 12.05 1.22
C TRP A 95 2.46 12.05 0.15
N VAL A 96 2.62 11.27 -0.92
CA VAL A 96 1.51 11.04 -1.85
C VAL A 96 0.69 9.89 -1.30
N ASP A 97 -0.35 10.21 -0.52
CA ASP A 97 -1.36 9.24 -0.06
C ASP A 97 -1.99 8.56 -1.29
N VAL A 98 -1.56 7.34 -1.65
CA VAL A 98 -2.27 6.56 -2.66
C VAL A 98 -3.45 5.91 -1.97
N GLN A 99 -4.59 6.59 -2.12
CA GLN A 99 -5.95 6.11 -1.92
C GLN A 99 -6.26 5.78 -0.44
N SER A 100 -6.92 6.72 0.22
CA SER A 100 -7.70 6.43 1.43
C SER A 100 -8.76 5.39 1.08
N VAL A 101 -8.57 4.14 1.50
CA VAL A 101 -9.64 3.15 1.52
C VAL A 101 -10.77 3.75 2.35
N PRO A 102 -11.97 4.01 1.80
CA PRO A 102 -13.05 4.58 2.58
C PRO A 102 -13.40 3.58 3.67
N HIS A 103 -13.33 4.04 4.92
CA HIS A 103 -13.85 3.32 6.07
C HIS A 103 -15.34 3.15 5.81
N ARG A 104 -15.77 1.95 5.42
CA ARG A 104 -17.19 1.62 5.36
C ARG A 104 -17.66 1.51 6.81
N SER A 105 -18.05 2.63 7.41
CA SER A 105 -18.85 2.64 8.62
C SER A 105 -20.15 1.91 8.29
N ARG A 106 -20.28 0.67 8.77
CA ARG A 106 -21.61 0.04 8.89
C ARG A 106 -22.28 0.67 10.10
N VAL A 107 -23.33 1.44 9.83
CA VAL A 107 -24.43 1.72 10.76
C VAL A 107 -25.19 0.43 11.02
#